data_AF-A0A968AFY5-F1
#
_entry.id   AF-A0A968AFY5-F1
#
_cell.length_a   1.000
_cell.length_b   1.000
_cell.length_c   1.000
_cell.angle_alpha   90.00
_cell.angle_beta   90.00
_cell.angle_gamma   90.00
#
_symmetry.space_group_name_H-M   'P 1'
#
loop_
_entity.id
_entity.type
_entity.pdbx_description
1 polymer ?
#
loop_
_entity_poly.entity_id
_entity_poly.type
_entity_poly.pdbx_seq_one_letter_code
_entity_poly.pdbx_strand_id
1 'polypeptide(L)' 'VDVFGQPADLDPIRAIAEDNDLKIIEDSCEALGAEYKGLKAGTLGDYGVFAFYPNKQMTTGEGAVIVT' A
#
# COMPACT_ATOMS: atom_id res chain seq x y z
N VAL A 1 -6.06 -0.14 1.22
CA VAL A 1 -6.21 0.50 -0.10
C VAL A 1 -5.93 1.97 0.09
N ASP A 2 -4.90 2.46 -0.56
CA ASP A 2 -4.43 3.84 -0.43
C ASP A 2 -5.02 4.70 -1.55
N VAL A 3 -6.31 5.00 -1.40
CA VAL A 3 -7.14 5.61 -2.45
C VAL A 3 -6.58 6.97 -2.86
N PHE A 4 -6.41 7.19 -4.17
CA PHE A 4 -5.86 8.43 -4.74
C PHE A 4 -4.52 8.86 -4.12
N GLY A 5 -3.72 7.88 -3.69
CA GLY A 5 -2.40 8.13 -3.10
C GLY A 5 -2.43 8.61 -1.65
N GLN A 6 -3.57 8.50 -0.98
CA GLN A 6 -3.71 8.76 0.45
C GLN A 6 -3.61 7.43 1.21
N PRO A 7 -2.52 7.19 1.98
CA PRO A 7 -2.43 5.99 2.81
C PRO A 7 -3.57 5.93 3.83
N ALA A 8 -4.08 4.72 4.06
CA ALA A 8 -5.06 4.48 5.11
C ALA A 8 -4.47 4.83 6.49
N ASP A 9 -5.32 5.19 7.46
CA ASP A 9 -4.87 5.31 8.84
C ASP A 9 -4.57 3.92 9.40
N LEU A 10 -3.29 3.54 9.37
CA LEU A 10 -2.87 2.15 9.58
C LEU A 10 -2.77 1.75 11.04
N ASP A 11 -2.54 2.69 11.97
CA ASP A 11 -2.45 2.40 13.40
C ASP A 11 -3.66 1.60 13.93
N PRO A 12 -4.92 2.05 13.74
CA PRO A 12 -6.07 1.27 14.21
C PRO A 12 -6.26 -0.05 13.47
N ILE A 13 -5.91 -0.11 12.18
CA ILE A 13 -5.99 -1.35 11.38
C ILE A 13 -4.99 -2.38 11.92
N ARG A 14 -3.77 -1.93 12.22
CA ARG A 14 -2.69 -2.74 12.77
C ARG A 14 -3.03 -3.31 14.14
N ALA A 15 -3.59 -2.49 15.04
CA ALA A 15 -4.05 -2.96 16.34
C ALA A 15 -5.06 -4.11 16.22
N ILE A 16 -6.07 -3.96 15.35
CA ILE A 16 -7.08 -5.01 15.10
C ILE A 16 -6.43 -6.27 14.49
N ALA A 17 -5.51 -6.09 13.54
CA ALA A 17 -4.86 -7.21 12.88
C ALA A 17 -4.00 -8.02 13.86
N GLU A 18 -3.23 -7.36 14.72
CA GLU A 18 -2.41 -8.01 15.74
C GLU A 18 -3.25 -8.75 16.78
N ASP A 19 -4.37 -8.17 17.23
CA ASP A 19 -5.29 -8.81 18.18
C ASP A 19 -5.95 -10.09 17.63
N ASN A 20 -6.03 -10.22 16.30
CA ASN A 20 -6.72 -11.32 15.62
C ASN A 20 -5.80 -12.23 14.79
N ASP A 21 -4.48 -12.07 14.90
CA ASP A 21 -3.47 -12.80 14.10
C ASP A 21 -3.75 -12.71 12.58
N LEU A 22 -4.10 -11.51 12.11
CA LEU A 22 -4.39 -11.23 10.70
C LEU A 22 -3.20 -10.58 10.01
N LYS A 23 -3.04 -10.90 8.73
CA LYS A 23 -2.09 -10.25 7.84
C LYS A 23 -2.66 -8.99 7.20
N ILE A 24 -1.81 -7.99 7.00
CA ILE A 24 -2.14 -6.75 6.30
C ILE A 24 -1.49 -6.76 4.93
N ILE A 25 -2.31 -6.65 3.89
CA ILE A 25 -1.85 -6.42 2.52
C ILE A 25 -2.27 -5.00 2.12
N GLU A 26 -1.31 -4.17 1.77
CA GLU A 26 -1.56 -2.84 1.24
C GLU A 26 -1.84 -2.94 -0.27
N ASP A 27 -3.02 -2.48 -0.66
CA ASP A 27 -3.25 -2.06 -2.04
C ASP A 27 -2.80 -0.60 -2.17
N SER A 28 -1.54 -0.42 -2.59
CA SER A 28 -0.90 0.86 -2.82
C SER A 28 -0.81 1.19 -4.32
N CYS A 29 -1.70 0.62 -5.14
CA CYS A 29 -1.68 0.77 -6.60
C CYS A 29 -1.78 2.24 -7.07
N GLU A 30 -2.25 3.14 -6.21
CA GLU A 30 -2.37 4.57 -6.46
C GLU A 30 -1.44 5.42 -5.57
N ALA A 31 -0.54 4.81 -4.82
CA ALA A 31 0.20 5.47 -3.75
C ALA A 31 1.73 5.39 -3.88
N LEU A 32 2.24 5.12 -5.08
CA LEU A 32 3.69 5.17 -5.32
C LEU A 32 4.24 6.56 -4.96
N GLY A 33 5.10 6.60 -3.95
CA GLY A 33 5.73 7.82 -3.43
C GLY A 33 5.04 8.45 -2.22
N ALA A 34 3.83 8.01 -1.87
CA ALA A 34 3.11 8.49 -0.69
C ALA A 34 3.75 8.03 0.63
N GLU A 35 3.39 8.69 1.73
CA GLU A 35 3.92 8.42 3.07
C GLU A 35 2.83 8.44 4.14
N TYR A 36 2.94 7.53 5.10
CA TYR A 36 2.23 7.56 6.37
C TYR A 36 3.25 7.70 7.50
N LYS A 37 3.22 8.82 8.23
CA LYS A 37 4.15 9.10 9.35
C LYS A 37 5.64 8.92 8.99
N GLY A 38 6.02 9.31 7.77
CA GLY A 38 7.38 9.21 7.26
C GLY A 38 7.79 7.82 6.74
N LEU A 39 6.90 6.82 6.83
CA LEU A 39 7.07 5.52 6.20
C LEU A 39 6.40 5.51 4.83
N LYS A 40 7.02 4.86 3.85
CA LYS A 40 6.50 4.81 2.49
C LYS A 40 5.26 3.90 2.41
N ALA A 41 4.27 4.30 1.61
CA ALA A 41 3.19 3.39 1.24
C ALA A 41 3.77 2.11 0.61
N GLY A 42 3.12 0.97 0.83
CA GLY A 42 3.60 -0.35 0.40
C GLY A 42 4.67 -0.95 1.33
N THR A 43 5.08 -0.24 2.40
CA THR A 43 5.94 -0.78 3.47
C THR A 43 5.27 -0.72 4.84
N LEU A 44 3.97 -0.44 4.89
CA LEU A 44 3.19 -0.26 6.11
C LEU A 44 2.50 -1.56 6.56
N GLY A 45 2.27 -2.53 5.68
CA GLY A 45 1.69 -3.86 5.95
C GLY A 45 2.73 -4.99 5.95
N ASP A 46 2.27 -6.25 5.91
CA ASP A 46 3.14 -7.42 5.66
C ASP A 46 3.58 -7.49 4.20
N TYR A 47 2.72 -7.04 3.29
CA TYR A 47 2.99 -6.96 1.86
C TYR A 47 2.37 -5.70 1.28
N GLY A 48 3.00 -5.13 0.25
CA GLY A 48 2.46 -4.00 -0.52
C GLY A 48 2.34 -4.33 -2.00
N VAL A 49 1.30 -3.82 -2.64
CA VAL A 49 1.04 -4.00 -4.07
C VAL A 49 1.05 -2.66 -4.78
N PHE A 50 1.80 -2.55 -5.88
CA PHE A 50 1.73 -1.42 -6.78
C PHE A 50 1.30 -1.87 -8.18
N ALA A 51 0.53 -1.03 -8.86
CA ALA A 51 0.17 -1.22 -10.26
C ALA A 51 0.93 -0.23 -11.15
N PHE A 52 1.18 -0.66 -12.38
CA PHE A 52 1.89 0.10 -13.41
C PHE A 52 1.05 0.23 -14.70
N TYR A 53 -0.28 0.28 -14.56
CA TYR A 53 -1.24 0.62 -15.63
C TYR A 53 -0.96 2.06 -16.17
N PRO A 54 -1.37 2.44 -17.39
CA PRO A 54 -0.95 3.70 -18.01
C PRO A 54 -1.38 4.98 -17.27
N ASN A 55 -2.37 4.90 -16.37
CA ASN A 55 -2.81 6.04 -15.56
C ASN A 55 -2.16 6.13 -14.17
N LYS A 56 -1.20 5.26 -13.83
CA LYS A 56 -0.50 5.26 -12.54
C LYS A 56 0.72 6.19 -12.57
N GLN A 57 1.27 6.51 -11.40
CA GLN A 57 2.41 7.41 -11.23
C GLN A 57 3.67 6.94 -12.00
N MET A 58 3.81 5.62 -12.15
CA MET A 58 4.81 4.97 -12.98
C MET A 58 4.09 3.91 -13.81
N THR A 59 4.52 3.67 -15.04
CA THR A 59 3.86 2.70 -15.92
C THR A 59 4.86 1.80 -16.66
N THR A 60 4.43 0.56 -16.89
CA THR A 60 5.07 -0.42 -17.78
C THR A 60 4.13 -0.78 -18.95
N GLY A 61 3.16 0.09 -19.25
CA GLY A 61 2.00 -0.25 -20.09
C GLY A 61 0.98 -1.03 -19.27
N GLU A 62 1.26 -2.29 -18.99
CA GLU A 62 0.50 -3.13 -18.06
C GLU A 62 1.49 -3.75 -17.08
N GLY A 63 1.09 -3.96 -15.83
CA GLY A 63 1.95 -4.62 -14.85
C GLY A 63 1.65 -4.25 -13.41
N ALA A 64 2.28 -4.99 -12.51
CA ALA A 64 2.26 -4.77 -11.07
C ALA A 64 3.52 -5.35 -10.43
N VAL A 65 3.78 -4.97 -9.18
CA VAL A 65 4.80 -5.58 -8.32
C VAL A 65 4.27 -5.76 -6.91
N ILE A 66 4.75 -6.80 -6.24
CA ILE A 66 4.56 -7.01 -4.81
C ILE A 66 5.89 -6.71 -4.12
N VAL A 67 5.83 -5.98 -3.01
CA VAL A 67 6.95 -5.72 -2.09
C VAL A 67 6.64 -6.33 -0.72
N THR A 68 7.68 -6.69 0.04
CA THR A 68 7.61 -7.30 1.37
C THR A 68 8.78 -6.87 2.24
#